data_AF-A0A1I4MSL1-F1
#
_entry.id   AF-A0A1I4MSL1-F1
#
_cell.length_a   1.000
_cell.length_b   1.000
_cell.length_c   1.000
_cell.angle_alpha   90.00
_cell.angle_beta   90.00
_cell.angle_gamma   90.00
#
_symmetry.space_group_name_H-M   'P 1'
#
loop_
_entity.id
_entity.type
_entity.pdbx_description
1 polymer ?
#
loop_
_entity_poly.entity_id
_entity_poly.type
_entity_poly.pdbx_seq_one_letter_code
_entity_poly.pdbx_strand_id
1 'polypeptide(L)'
;MKIVFHEMNNKKTVHHVFELDCSFDMKVLHQLIDDQLDSQQNISSSESYEEFHDEAQKLHEAISNHDLSKLTLKYFNFDIIEKTLDEALTELGYEVIKADASSSLYVTGVRGKVIRISDHKMPVPSSGYSIMIDYEYDYEVISESRLIKAIDLEKLGLKLDQDYYLA
;
A
#
# COMPACT_ATOMS: atom_id res chain seq x y z
N MET A 1 12.02 3.67 8.68
CA MET A 1 11.13 4.79 8.34
C MET A 1 10.25 4.39 7.16
N LYS A 2 8.94 4.66 7.21
CA LYS A 2 7.98 4.21 6.19
C LYS A 2 7.37 5.38 5.44
N ILE A 3 7.23 5.21 4.12
CA ILE A 3 6.51 6.15 3.27
C ILE A 3 5.45 5.42 2.45
N VAL A 4 4.45 6.15 1.99
CA VAL A 4 3.44 5.68 1.05
C VAL A 4 3.62 6.43 -0.25
N PHE A 5 3.82 5.73 -1.35
CA PHE A 5 3.83 6.31 -2.69
C PHE A 5 2.45 6.17 -3.34
N HIS A 6 1.90 7.26 -3.86
CA HIS A 6 0.57 7.30 -4.45
C HIS A 6 0.68 7.15 -5.97
N GLU A 7 0.70 5.90 -6.44
CA GLU A 7 0.75 5.60 -7.86
C GLU A 7 -0.59 5.93 -8.52
N MET A 8 -0.54 6.72 -9.59
CA MET A 8 -1.73 7.12 -10.35
C MET A 8 -1.87 6.27 -11.61
N ASN A 9 -2.80 5.31 -11.61
CA ASN A 9 -3.05 4.42 -12.73
C ASN A 9 -4.50 4.57 -13.24
N ASN A 10 -4.68 5.11 -14.45
CA ASN A 10 -5.99 5.21 -15.12
C ASN A 10 -7.14 5.75 -14.24
N LYS A 11 -6.90 6.85 -13.52
CA LYS A 11 -7.83 7.50 -12.56
C LYS A 11 -8.09 6.75 -11.25
N LYS A 12 -7.37 5.66 -10.99
CA LYS A 12 -7.30 5.04 -9.66
C LYS A 12 -5.96 5.38 -9.02
N THR A 13 -5.97 5.54 -7.71
CA THR A 13 -4.75 5.66 -6.90
C THR A 13 -4.52 4.34 -6.18
N VAL A 14 -3.32 3.79 -6.32
CA VAL A 14 -2.86 2.62 -5.56
C VAL A 14 -1.76 3.10 -4.63
N HIS A 15 -1.87 2.75 -3.36
CA HIS A 15 -0.94 3.16 -2.32
C HIS A 15 0.08 2.06 -2.07
N HIS A 16 1.36 2.36 -2.22
CA HIS A 16 2.44 1.41 -1.98
C HIS A 16 3.26 1.84 -0.77
N VAL A 17 3.39 0.95 0.22
CA VAL A 17 4.19 1.21 1.41
C VAL A 17 5.63 0.76 1.17
N PHE A 18 6.58 1.62 1.51
CA PHE A 18 8.01 1.32 1.40
C PHE A 18 8.75 1.65 2.69
N GLU A 19 9.66 0.77 3.09
CA GLU A 19 10.64 1.05 4.14
C GLU A 19 11.91 1.65 3.53
N LEU A 20 12.19 2.93 3.80
CA LEU A 20 13.36 3.62 3.24
C LEU A 20 14.70 3.11 3.80
N ASP A 21 14.69 2.40 4.91
CA ASP A 21 15.88 1.73 5.45
C ASP A 21 16.13 0.37 4.76
N CYS A 22 15.16 -0.14 4.00
CA CYS A 22 15.28 -1.35 3.20
C CYS A 22 15.78 -1.00 1.78
N SER A 23 16.96 -1.49 1.42
CA SER A 23 17.56 -1.21 0.11
C SER A 23 16.76 -1.78 -1.07
N PHE A 24 16.04 -2.89 -0.85
CA PHE A 24 15.17 -3.46 -1.86
C PHE A 24 13.96 -2.56 -2.12
N ASP A 25 13.26 -2.14 -1.07
CA ASP A 25 12.10 -1.24 -1.16
C ASP A 25 12.47 0.08 -1.82
N MET A 26 13.62 0.65 -1.44
CA MET A 26 14.12 1.87 -2.06
C MET A 26 14.35 1.71 -3.57
N LYS A 27 14.91 0.57 -4.00
CA LYS A 27 15.09 0.26 -5.41
C LYS A 27 13.76 0.12 -6.15
N VAL A 28 12.78 -0.55 -5.54
CA VAL A 28 11.43 -0.71 -6.12
C VAL A 28 10.74 0.65 -6.24
N LEU A 29 10.84 1.49 -5.21
CA LEU A 29 10.28 2.83 -5.22
C LEU A 29 10.86 3.69 -6.36
N HIS A 30 12.18 3.68 -6.55
CA HIS A 30 12.79 4.38 -7.67
C HIS A 30 12.24 3.90 -9.03
N GLN A 31 12.11 2.57 -9.20
CA GLN A 31 11.54 2.02 -10.43
C GLN A 31 10.10 2.48 -10.68
N LEU A 32 9.26 2.55 -9.64
CA LEU A 32 7.87 3.03 -9.80
C LEU A 32 7.79 4.52 -10.17
N ILE A 33 8.72 5.34 -9.67
CA ILE A 33 8.83 6.75 -10.05
C ILE A 33 9.20 6.85 -11.54
N ASP A 34 10.18 6.06 -11.99
CA ASP A 34 10.61 5.99 -13.39
C ASP A 34 9.47 5.51 -14.31
N ASP A 35 8.77 4.43 -13.92
CA ASP A 35 7.65 3.88 -14.68
C ASP A 35 6.51 4.92 -14.83
N GLN A 36 6.24 5.70 -13.77
CA GLN A 36 5.24 6.76 -13.83
C GLN A 36 5.70 7.92 -14.73
N LEU A 37 6.98 8.28 -14.72
CA LEU A 37 7.58 9.26 -15.65
C LEU A 37 7.44 8.80 -17.11
N ASP A 38 7.80 7.56 -17.41
CA ASP A 38 7.71 6.99 -18.76
C ASP A 38 6.26 6.95 -19.26
N SER A 39 5.30 6.68 -18.36
CA SER A 39 3.87 6.72 -18.70
C SER A 39 3.39 8.11 -19.15
N GLN A 40 3.98 9.18 -18.59
CA GLN A 40 3.60 10.57 -18.89
C GLN A 40 4.26 11.10 -20.16
N GLN A 41 5.39 10.53 -20.59
CA GLN A 41 6.11 10.93 -21.81
C GLN A 41 5.21 10.91 -23.05
N ASN A 42 4.28 9.94 -23.11
CA ASN A 42 3.39 9.76 -24.26
C ASN A 42 2.14 10.66 -24.24
N ILE A 43 1.89 11.38 -23.14
CA ILE A 43 0.63 12.09 -22.88
C ILE A 43 0.85 13.60 -22.73
N SER A 44 2.04 14.01 -22.30
CA SER A 44 2.36 15.37 -21.87
C SER A 44 2.94 16.25 -22.98
N SER A 45 2.73 17.56 -22.88
CA SER A 45 3.49 18.53 -23.67
C SER A 45 4.99 18.50 -23.30
N SER A 46 5.87 18.92 -24.21
CA SER A 46 7.32 18.90 -23.97
C SER A 46 7.74 19.68 -22.72
N GLU A 47 7.17 20.87 -22.50
CA GLU A 47 7.46 21.70 -21.32
C GLU A 47 7.01 21.04 -20.00
N SER A 48 5.84 20.40 -19.99
CA SER A 48 5.36 19.69 -18.79
C SER A 48 6.13 18.40 -18.51
N TYR A 49 6.68 17.75 -19.54
CA TYR A 49 7.50 16.55 -19.38
C TYR A 49 8.87 16.87 -18.78
N GLU A 50 9.54 17.95 -19.22
CA GLU A 50 10.81 18.39 -18.62
C GLU A 50 10.64 18.73 -17.14
N GLU A 51 9.59 19.46 -16.76
CA GLU A 51 9.29 19.72 -15.34
C GLU A 51 9.06 18.43 -14.53
N PHE A 52 8.37 17.44 -15.11
CA PHE A 52 8.09 16.16 -14.47
C PHE A 52 9.37 15.34 -14.27
N HIS A 53 10.24 15.31 -15.28
CA HIS A 53 11.56 14.65 -15.23
C HIS A 53 12.46 15.29 -14.16
N ASP A 54 12.51 16.63 -14.11
CA ASP A 54 13.27 17.35 -13.07
C ASP A 54 12.76 17.05 -11.66
N GLU A 55 11.44 16.92 -11.47
CA GLU A 55 10.86 16.50 -10.19
C GLU A 55 11.22 15.06 -9.83
N ALA A 56 11.13 14.13 -10.80
CA ALA A 56 11.54 12.74 -10.59
C ALA A 56 12.99 12.66 -10.09
N GLN A 57 13.93 13.35 -10.76
CA GLN A 57 15.34 13.37 -10.33
C GLN A 57 15.51 13.89 -8.89
N LYS A 58 14.82 14.98 -8.53
CA LYS A 58 14.84 15.50 -7.15
C LYS A 58 14.33 14.48 -6.13
N LEU A 59 13.32 13.68 -6.50
CA LEU A 59 12.84 12.58 -5.64
C LEU A 59 13.88 11.49 -5.51
N HIS A 60 14.54 11.07 -6.58
CA HIS A 60 15.59 10.06 -6.49
C HIS A 60 16.69 10.49 -5.51
N GLU A 61 17.11 11.75 -5.60
CA GLU A 61 18.09 12.33 -4.68
C GLU A 61 17.56 12.42 -3.24
N ALA A 62 16.31 12.87 -3.05
CA ALA A 62 15.70 13.00 -1.73
C ALA A 62 15.56 11.63 -1.03
N ILE A 63 15.05 10.63 -1.75
CA ILE A 63 14.90 9.25 -1.28
C ILE A 63 16.26 8.65 -0.91
N SER A 64 17.26 8.79 -1.78
CA SER A 64 18.61 8.26 -1.54
C SER A 64 19.31 8.89 -0.35
N ASN A 65 18.98 10.15 -0.03
CA ASN A 65 19.53 10.90 1.11
C ASN A 65 18.63 10.88 2.35
N HIS A 66 17.51 10.16 2.32
CA HIS A 66 16.48 10.13 3.38
C HIS A 66 15.95 11.53 3.76
N ASP A 67 15.95 12.48 2.82
CA ASP A 67 15.50 13.87 3.03
C ASP A 67 14.00 14.02 2.73
N LEU A 68 13.18 13.66 3.70
CA LEU A 68 11.72 13.67 3.61
C LEU A 68 11.10 15.04 3.34
N SER A 69 11.79 16.10 3.75
CA SER A 69 11.30 17.48 3.62
C SER A 69 11.08 17.90 2.15
N LYS A 70 11.65 17.13 1.22
CA LYS A 70 11.62 17.35 -0.22
C LYS A 70 10.71 16.38 -0.98
N LEU A 71 9.96 15.52 -0.29
CA LEU A 71 9.10 14.51 -0.94
C LEU A 71 7.75 15.07 -1.43
N THR A 72 7.33 16.26 -0.98
CA THR A 72 6.10 16.88 -1.48
C THR A 72 6.39 17.69 -2.74
N LEU A 73 6.11 17.11 -3.89
CA LEU A 73 6.32 17.75 -5.20
C LEU A 73 5.01 17.87 -5.99
N LYS A 74 5.00 18.65 -7.07
CA LYS A 74 3.79 18.98 -7.84
C LYS A 74 3.15 17.75 -8.48
N TYR A 75 3.97 16.79 -8.89
CA TYR A 75 3.54 15.66 -9.72
C TYR A 75 3.49 14.30 -9.00
N PHE A 76 4.10 14.20 -7.83
CA PHE A 76 4.16 12.97 -7.05
C PHE A 76 3.70 13.23 -5.62
N ASN A 77 2.87 12.35 -5.09
CA ASN A 77 2.32 12.46 -3.75
C ASN A 77 2.86 11.33 -2.87
N PHE A 78 3.27 11.71 -1.67
CA PHE A 78 3.79 10.81 -0.66
C PHE A 78 3.19 11.14 0.70
N ASP A 79 2.88 10.10 1.47
CA ASP A 79 2.61 10.22 2.90
C ASP A 79 3.77 9.61 3.69
N ILE A 80 4.11 10.21 4.82
CA ILE A 80 5.02 9.61 5.80
C ILE A 80 4.15 8.95 6.86
N ILE A 81 4.37 7.67 7.10
CA ILE A 81 3.56 6.89 8.05
C ILE A 81 4.45 6.31 9.14
N GLU A 82 3.91 6.24 10.35
CA GLU A 82 4.60 5.60 11.47
C GLU A 82 4.37 4.08 11.47
N LYS A 83 3.14 3.65 11.13
CA LYS A 83 2.68 2.27 11.28
C LYS A 83 1.86 1.83 10.07
N THR A 84 2.05 0.58 9.68
CA THR A 84 1.15 -0.13 8.75
C THR A 84 -0.08 -0.65 9.50
N LEU A 85 -1.11 -1.08 8.77
CA LEU A 85 -2.33 -1.60 9.37
C LEU A 85 -2.07 -2.79 10.31
N ASP A 86 -1.19 -3.72 9.94
CA ASP A 86 -0.87 -4.89 10.77
C ASP A 86 -0.16 -4.50 12.06
N GLU A 87 0.73 -3.51 12.02
CA GLU A 87 1.42 -2.99 13.20
C GLU A 87 0.44 -2.31 14.15
N ALA A 88 -0.44 -1.46 13.62
CA ALA A 88 -1.46 -0.77 14.41
C ALA A 88 -2.43 -1.76 15.08
N LEU A 89 -2.88 -2.78 14.35
CA LEU A 89 -3.76 -3.81 14.91
C LEU A 89 -3.06 -4.66 15.98
N THR A 90 -1.81 -5.03 15.75
CA THR A 90 -1.01 -5.81 16.72
C THR A 90 -0.80 -5.02 18.01
N GLU A 91 -0.50 -3.72 17.91
CA GLU A 91 -0.31 -2.85 19.08
C GLU A 91 -1.58 -2.65 19.91
N LEU A 92 -2.74 -2.66 19.25
CA LEU A 92 -4.06 -2.65 19.90
C LEU A 92 -4.43 -4.01 20.52
N GLY A 93 -3.58 -5.03 20.37
CA GLY A 93 -3.74 -6.35 20.97
C GLY A 93 -4.56 -7.32 20.13
N TYR A 94 -4.80 -7.02 18.85
CA TYR A 94 -5.41 -7.98 17.93
C TYR A 94 -4.37 -9.01 17.48
N GLU A 95 -4.81 -10.25 17.31
CA GLU A 95 -3.99 -11.29 16.66
C GLU A 95 -4.06 -11.08 15.15
N VAL A 96 -2.89 -10.87 14.54
CA VAL A 96 -2.74 -10.61 13.10
C VAL A 96 -1.80 -11.64 12.50
N ILE A 97 -2.24 -12.29 11.42
CA ILE A 97 -1.46 -13.23 10.62
C ILE A 97 -1.34 -12.68 9.20
N LYS A 98 -0.12 -12.60 8.67
CA LYS A 98 0.13 -12.24 7.27
C LYS A 98 0.15 -13.50 6.42
N ALA A 99 -0.48 -13.48 5.25
CA ALA A 99 -0.27 -14.53 4.26
C ALA A 99 1.11 -14.41 3.64
N ASP A 100 1.80 -15.54 3.48
CA ASP A 100 3.12 -15.58 2.84
C ASP A 100 3.04 -15.30 1.33
N ALA A 101 1.96 -15.75 0.68
CA ALA A 101 1.80 -15.73 -0.77
C ALA A 101 0.93 -14.58 -1.30
N SER A 102 0.32 -13.77 -0.42
CA SER A 102 -0.55 -12.67 -0.83
C SER A 102 -0.45 -11.51 0.16
N SER A 103 -0.72 -10.29 -0.29
CA SER A 103 -0.85 -9.09 0.57
C SER A 103 -2.13 -9.14 1.44
N SER A 104 -2.53 -10.31 1.95
CA SER A 104 -3.70 -10.48 2.80
C SER A 104 -3.29 -10.54 4.28
N LEU A 105 -4.07 -9.86 5.12
CA LEU A 105 -4.01 -9.96 6.57
C LEU A 105 -5.22 -10.75 7.08
N TYR A 106 -5.00 -11.59 8.07
CA TYR A 106 -6.05 -12.31 8.79
C TYR A 106 -6.03 -11.84 10.23
N VAL A 107 -7.14 -11.25 10.65
CA VAL A 107 -7.25 -10.58 11.96
C VAL A 107 -8.33 -11.27 12.78
N THR A 108 -7.97 -11.77 13.96
CA THR A 108 -8.95 -12.32 14.89
C THR A 108 -9.67 -11.17 15.59
N GLY A 109 -10.91 -10.91 15.17
CA GLY A 109 -11.77 -9.88 15.74
C GLY A 109 -12.39 -10.26 17.08
N VAL A 110 -13.22 -9.35 17.60
CA VAL A 110 -13.92 -9.56 18.88
C VAL A 110 -14.89 -10.73 18.74
N ARG A 111 -14.81 -11.71 19.64
CA ARG A 111 -15.54 -13.01 19.64
C ARG A 111 -14.91 -14.11 18.78
N GLY A 112 -13.64 -13.98 18.38
CA GLY A 112 -12.89 -15.06 17.72
C GLY A 112 -13.23 -15.26 16.25
N LYS A 113 -13.91 -14.30 15.62
CA LYS A 113 -14.20 -14.31 14.18
C LYS A 113 -13.00 -13.81 13.41
N VAL A 114 -12.67 -14.46 12.31
CA VAL A 114 -11.50 -14.10 11.50
C VAL A 114 -11.95 -13.20 10.36
N ILE A 115 -11.27 -12.06 10.21
CA ILE A 115 -11.51 -11.07 9.18
C ILE A 115 -10.31 -11.08 8.24
N ARG A 116 -10.54 -11.37 6.95
CA ARG A 116 -9.54 -11.20 5.89
C ARG A 116 -9.58 -9.76 5.40
N ILE A 117 -8.42 -9.10 5.38
CA ILE A 117 -8.23 -7.76 4.82
C ILE A 117 -7.23 -7.90 3.67
N SER A 118 -7.57 -7.42 2.47
CA SER A 118 -6.74 -7.64 1.28
C SER A 118 -6.93 -6.56 0.22
N ASP A 119 -6.02 -6.48 -0.74
CA ASP A 119 -6.15 -5.61 -1.92
C ASP A 119 -6.88 -6.26 -3.10
N HIS A 120 -7.25 -7.54 -2.98
CA HIS A 120 -7.93 -8.27 -4.05
C HIS A 120 -8.93 -9.30 -3.52
N LYS A 121 -9.90 -9.62 -4.39
CA LYS A 121 -10.77 -10.79 -4.21
C LYS A 121 -9.97 -12.06 -4.43
N MET A 122 -10.13 -13.03 -3.55
CA MET A 122 -9.56 -14.35 -3.79
C MET A 122 -10.21 -14.96 -5.04
N PRO A 123 -9.44 -15.53 -5.99
CA PRO A 123 -10.03 -16.23 -7.12
C PRO A 123 -10.86 -17.42 -6.62
N VAL A 124 -12.11 -17.53 -7.07
CA VAL A 124 -12.96 -18.69 -6.76
C VAL A 124 -12.27 -19.94 -7.30
N PRO A 125 -12.12 -21.02 -6.52
CA PRO A 125 -11.52 -22.24 -7.00
C PRO A 125 -12.31 -22.79 -8.20
N SER A 126 -11.78 -22.64 -9.40
CA SER A 126 -12.31 -23.31 -10.59
C SER A 126 -11.84 -24.76 -10.54
N SER A 127 -12.66 -25.61 -9.92
CA SER A 127 -12.64 -27.08 -10.02
C SER A 127 -11.26 -27.77 -10.14
N GLY A 128 -10.81 -28.39 -9.04
CA GLY A 128 -9.97 -29.60 -9.11
C GLY A 128 -8.47 -29.43 -8.85
N TYR A 129 -7.96 -28.20 -8.71
CA TYR A 129 -6.59 -27.98 -8.22
C TYR A 129 -6.62 -27.38 -6.83
N SER A 130 -5.82 -27.96 -5.94
CA SER A 130 -5.60 -27.52 -4.57
C SER A 130 -5.00 -26.11 -4.58
N ILE A 131 -5.87 -25.11 -4.56
CA ILE A 131 -5.47 -23.77 -4.12
C ILE A 131 -5.25 -23.92 -2.62
N MET A 132 -4.03 -23.65 -2.16
CA MET A 132 -3.75 -23.49 -0.74
C MET A 132 -4.65 -22.33 -0.25
N ILE A 133 -5.77 -22.67 0.36
CA ILE A 133 -6.58 -21.73 1.11
C ILE A 133 -5.85 -21.63 2.45
N ASP A 134 -4.93 -20.67 2.57
CA ASP A 134 -4.01 -20.63 3.71
C ASP A 134 -4.75 -20.40 5.04
N TYR A 135 -5.91 -19.73 5.05
CA TYR A 135 -6.68 -19.46 6.26
C TYR A 135 -8.19 -19.37 6.00
N GLU A 136 -9.01 -20.01 6.85
CA GLU A 136 -10.47 -19.81 6.89
C GLU A 136 -10.81 -18.44 7.49
N TYR A 137 -11.84 -17.78 6.96
CA TYR A 137 -12.30 -16.47 7.41
C TYR A 137 -13.82 -16.33 7.37
N ASP A 138 -14.37 -15.56 8.32
CA ASP A 138 -15.81 -15.28 8.43
C ASP A 138 -16.24 -14.07 7.59
N TYR A 139 -15.34 -13.08 7.51
CA TYR A 139 -15.61 -11.79 6.86
C TYR A 139 -14.43 -11.36 5.99
N GLU A 140 -14.74 -10.52 5.01
CA GLU A 140 -13.76 -10.01 4.06
C GLU A 140 -13.91 -8.50 3.88
N VAL A 141 -12.78 -7.80 3.90
CA VAL A 141 -12.64 -6.39 3.53
C VAL A 141 -11.61 -6.31 2.42
N ILE A 142 -12.01 -5.72 1.30
CA ILE A 142 -11.14 -5.55 0.13
C ILE A 142 -10.99 -4.08 -0.20
N SER A 143 -9.74 -3.64 -0.36
CA SER A 143 -9.42 -2.31 -0.84
C SER A 143 -8.33 -2.37 -1.91
N GLU A 144 -8.73 -2.25 -3.17
CA GLU A 144 -7.79 -2.21 -4.31
C GLU A 144 -6.77 -1.07 -4.22
N SER A 145 -7.10 0.02 -3.53
CA SER A 145 -6.17 1.13 -3.32
C SER A 145 -5.16 0.84 -2.21
N ARG A 146 -5.36 -0.20 -1.38
CA ARG A 146 -4.60 -0.52 -0.17
C ARG A 146 -4.79 0.45 1.01
N LEU A 147 -5.63 1.47 0.86
CA LEU A 147 -6.09 2.30 1.97
C LEU A 147 -7.31 1.63 2.63
N ILE A 148 -7.18 1.30 3.92
CA ILE A 148 -8.24 0.67 4.72
C ILE A 148 -8.83 1.70 5.67
N LYS A 149 -10.12 1.98 5.49
CA LYS A 149 -10.82 2.97 6.30
C LYS A 149 -11.20 2.39 7.66
N ALA A 150 -10.96 3.14 8.73
CA ALA A 150 -11.31 2.73 10.09
C ALA A 150 -12.77 2.28 10.19
N ILE A 151 -13.67 3.05 9.57
CA ILE A 151 -15.11 2.80 9.61
C ILE A 151 -15.53 1.46 8.98
N ASP A 152 -14.74 0.91 8.05
CA ASP A 152 -15.05 -0.38 7.44
C ASP A 152 -14.67 -1.55 8.36
N LEU A 153 -13.62 -1.37 9.17
CA LEU A 153 -13.19 -2.32 10.18
C LEU A 153 -14.02 -2.23 11.47
N GLU A 154 -14.49 -1.03 11.84
CA GLU A 154 -15.36 -0.83 13.00
C GLU A 154 -16.67 -1.62 12.89
N LYS A 155 -17.25 -1.70 11.70
CA LYS A 155 -18.46 -2.50 11.42
C LYS A 155 -18.26 -3.99 11.73
N LEU A 156 -17.02 -4.46 11.72
CA LEU A 156 -16.62 -5.83 11.99
C LEU A 156 -16.07 -6.02 13.42
N GLY A 157 -16.10 -4.98 14.24
CA GLY A 157 -15.68 -5.01 15.64
C GLY A 157 -14.19 -4.74 15.86
N LEU A 158 -13.45 -4.33 14.84
CA LEU A 158 -12.06 -3.87 14.96
C LEU A 158 -12.06 -2.34 15.10
N LYS A 159 -11.48 -1.82 16.18
CA LYS A 159 -11.46 -0.37 16.44
C LYS A 159 -10.08 0.17 16.10
N LEU A 160 -10.03 1.12 15.17
CA LEU A 160 -8.85 1.89 14.82
C LEU A 160 -9.12 3.37 15.09
N ASP A 161 -8.06 4.12 15.36
CA ASP A 161 -8.11 5.56 15.61
C ASP A 161 -8.13 6.40 14.33
N GLN A 162 -7.63 5.83 13.22
CA GLN A 162 -7.57 6.47 11.91
C GLN A 162 -7.55 5.44 10.78
N ASP A 163 -7.50 5.91 9.54
CA ASP A 163 -7.31 5.06 8.36
C ASP A 163 -5.85 4.59 8.27
N TYR A 164 -5.64 3.38 7.76
CA TYR A 164 -4.30 2.78 7.67
C TYR A 164 -4.05 2.16 6.30
N TYR A 165 -2.77 2.02 5.96
CA TYR A 165 -2.32 1.40 4.73
C TYR A 165 -1.98 -0.07 4.93
N LEU A 166 -2.40 -0.89 3.98
CA LEU A 166 -1.95 -2.27 3.81
C LEU A 166 -0.57 -2.25 3.13
N ALA A 167 0.41 -2.94 3.72
CA ALA A 167 1.76 -3.07 3.18
C ALA A 167 1.91 -4.26 2.22
#